data_AF-A0A9P0NN33-F1
#
_entry.id   AF-A0A9P0NN33-F1
#
_cell.length_a   1.000
_cell.length_b   1.000
_cell.length_c   1.000
_cell.angle_alpha   90.00
_cell.angle_beta   90.00
_cell.angle_gamma   90.00
#
_symmetry.space_group_name_H-M   'P 1'
#
loop_
_entity.id
_entity.type
_entity.pdbx_description
1 polymer ?
#
loop_
_entity_poly.entity_id
_entity_poly.type
_entity_poly.pdbx_seq_one_letter_code
_entity_poly.pdbx_strand_id
1 'polypeptide(L)'
;MVNNKIKESEFLTKQTAEGLRVTIKSTLDLSKYLLDTGFHYVLTYKMNQDKLEQFFGIVRQATGPNDHPATPTFIQVYKILSAYSILKPPKSGNCTILETTTPKISLNDIKEVFNADQSLRFTKLQKLSSRIDEIVNSDMWEADDIFDHDYCKSSVKECIIYYICGYVSRKISNHTKCNNCKMAILKG
;
A
#
# COMPACT_ATOMS: atom_id res chain seq x y z
N MET A 1 -16.76 -38.80 -20.14
CA MET A 1 -17.90 -39.06 -21.07
C MET A 1 -18.64 -40.28 -20.57
N VAL A 2 -19.69 -40.10 -19.77
CA VAL A 2 -20.46 -41.19 -19.18
C VAL A 2 -21.70 -41.41 -20.06
N ASN A 3 -21.83 -42.61 -20.63
CA ASN A 3 -23.03 -43.13 -21.32
C ASN A 3 -23.49 -42.46 -22.64
N ASN A 4 -22.60 -41.89 -23.47
CA ASN A 4 -22.95 -41.31 -24.79
C ASN A 4 -24.11 -40.27 -24.78
N LYS A 5 -24.49 -39.76 -23.61
CA LYS A 5 -25.61 -38.82 -23.44
C LYS A 5 -25.24 -37.36 -23.69
N ILE A 6 -23.95 -37.05 -23.78
CA ILE A 6 -23.42 -35.69 -23.94
C ILE A 6 -22.38 -35.73 -25.05
N LYS A 7 -22.59 -34.94 -26.11
CA LYS A 7 -21.62 -34.77 -27.19
C LYS A 7 -20.45 -33.93 -26.71
N GLU A 8 -19.27 -34.08 -27.32
CA GLU A 8 -18.09 -33.29 -26.96
C GLU A 8 -18.32 -31.78 -27.10
N SER A 9 -19.13 -31.37 -28.08
CA SER A 9 -19.58 -29.98 -28.29
C SER A 9 -20.52 -29.45 -27.21
N GLU A 10 -21.15 -30.33 -26.44
CA GLU A 10 -22.06 -30.01 -25.34
C GLU A 10 -21.33 -30.04 -23.99
N PHE A 11 -20.03 -30.32 -24.01
CA PHE A 11 -19.16 -30.36 -22.85
C PHE A 11 -18.22 -29.15 -22.82
N LEU A 12 -17.62 -28.90 -21.65
CA LEU A 12 -16.59 -27.88 -21.50
C LEU A 12 -15.41 -28.18 -22.43
N THR A 13 -14.73 -27.14 -22.91
CA THR A 13 -13.47 -27.33 -23.62
C THR A 13 -12.49 -28.12 -22.74
N LYS A 14 -11.62 -28.90 -23.36
CA LYS A 14 -10.65 -29.74 -22.64
C LYS A 14 -9.85 -28.92 -21.62
N GLN A 15 -9.44 -27.70 -22.00
CA GLN A 15 -8.71 -26.77 -21.14
C GLN A 15 -9.53 -26.36 -19.91
N THR A 16 -10.80 -25.99 -20.10
CA THR A 16 -11.68 -25.59 -18.99
C THR A 16 -11.99 -26.77 -18.07
N ALA A 17 -12.21 -27.96 -18.62
CA ALA A 17 -12.47 -29.17 -17.84
C ALA A 17 -11.27 -29.58 -16.99
N GLU A 18 -10.06 -29.56 -17.56
CA GLU A 18 -8.82 -29.83 -16.82
C GLU A 18 -8.53 -28.74 -15.78
N GLY A 19 -8.70 -27.46 -16.14
CA GLY A 19 -8.57 -26.34 -15.21
C GLY A 19 -9.51 -26.47 -14.02
N LEU A 20 -10.79 -26.81 -14.27
CA LEU A 20 -11.77 -27.05 -13.22
C LEU A 20 -11.37 -28.22 -12.32
N ARG A 21 -10.87 -29.32 -12.90
CA ARG A 21 -10.40 -30.48 -12.13
C ARG A 21 -9.25 -30.10 -11.20
N VAL A 22 -8.26 -29.35 -11.70
CA VAL A 22 -7.11 -28.87 -10.91
C VAL A 22 -7.59 -27.92 -9.81
N THR A 23 -8.43 -26.94 -10.12
CA THR A 23 -8.96 -25.98 -9.15
C THR A 23 -9.72 -26.68 -8.02
N ILE A 24 -10.62 -27.61 -8.35
CA ILE A 24 -11.40 -28.34 -7.35
C ILE A 24 -10.47 -29.15 -6.44
N LYS A 25 -9.52 -29.87 -7.03
CA LYS A 25 -8.61 -30.72 -6.26
C LYS A 25 -7.70 -29.90 -5.34
N SER A 26 -7.08 -28.86 -5.88
CA SER A 26 -6.25 -27.92 -5.12
C SER A 26 -7.02 -27.23 -3.99
N THR A 27 -8.24 -26.78 -4.25
CA THR A 27 -9.11 -26.14 -3.23
C THR A 27 -9.43 -27.10 -2.10
N LEU A 28 -9.73 -28.37 -2.40
CA LEU A 28 -10.02 -29.38 -1.38
C LEU A 28 -8.78 -29.69 -0.54
N ASP A 29 -7.63 -29.88 -1.18
CA ASP A 29 -6.38 -30.23 -0.50
C ASP A 29 -5.92 -29.07 0.41
N LEU A 30 -5.98 -27.82 -0.07
CA LEU A 30 -5.68 -26.64 0.73
C LEU A 30 -6.67 -26.45 1.88
N SER A 31 -7.97 -26.69 1.63
CA SER A 31 -8.98 -26.55 2.68
C SER A 31 -8.76 -27.57 3.80
N LYS A 32 -8.45 -28.82 3.48
CA LYS A 32 -8.12 -29.85 4.48
C LYS A 32 -6.90 -29.46 5.28
N TYR A 33 -5.81 -29.06 4.60
CA TYR A 33 -4.60 -28.62 5.26
C TYR A 33 -4.87 -27.50 6.29
N LEU A 34 -5.62 -26.47 5.91
CA LEU A 34 -5.95 -25.36 6.81
C LEU A 34 -6.79 -25.84 8.01
N LEU A 35 -7.80 -26.68 7.78
CA LEU A 35 -8.60 -27.24 8.88
C LEU A 35 -7.75 -28.08 9.84
N ASP A 36 -6.83 -28.88 9.31
CA ASP A 36 -5.89 -29.70 10.09
C ASP A 36 -4.87 -28.84 10.87
N THR A 37 -4.59 -27.61 10.40
CA THR A 37 -3.70 -26.66 11.09
C THR A 37 -4.41 -25.93 12.25
N GLY A 38 -5.72 -26.17 12.45
CA GLY A 38 -6.50 -25.59 13.55
C GLY A 38 -7.42 -24.43 13.16
N PHE A 39 -7.59 -24.12 11.88
CA PHE A 39 -8.60 -23.15 11.44
C PHE A 39 -10.01 -23.75 11.53
N HIS A 40 -10.98 -23.01 12.07
CA HIS A 40 -12.36 -23.50 12.23
C HIS A 40 -13.16 -23.54 10.92
N TYR A 41 -12.81 -22.70 9.94
CA TYR A 41 -13.48 -22.62 8.65
C TYR A 41 -12.54 -22.04 7.59
N VAL A 42 -12.86 -22.30 6.31
CA VAL A 42 -12.07 -21.84 5.16
C VAL A 42 -12.94 -21.00 4.24
N LEU A 43 -12.47 -19.80 3.92
CA LEU A 43 -13.17 -18.84 3.05
C LEU A 43 -12.72 -19.00 1.59
N THR A 44 -13.33 -19.93 0.87
CA THR A 44 -12.98 -20.21 -0.55
C THR A 44 -13.13 -18.99 -1.46
N TYR A 45 -13.97 -18.01 -1.12
CA TYR A 45 -14.08 -16.75 -1.86
C TYR A 45 -12.76 -15.94 -1.89
N LYS A 46 -11.83 -16.20 -0.97
CA LYS A 46 -10.50 -15.57 -0.96
C LYS A 46 -9.50 -16.23 -1.91
N MET A 47 -9.85 -17.38 -2.48
CA MET A 47 -8.98 -18.15 -3.38
C MET A 47 -9.13 -17.74 -4.86
N ASN A 48 -9.86 -16.65 -5.14
CA ASN A 48 -10.09 -16.17 -6.48
C ASN A 48 -9.33 -14.85 -6.77
N GLN A 49 -9.32 -14.44 -8.04
CA GLN A 49 -8.63 -13.23 -8.49
C GLN A 49 -9.50 -11.96 -8.44
N ASP A 50 -10.74 -12.03 -7.93
CA ASP A 50 -11.69 -10.91 -7.97
C ASP A 50 -11.13 -9.65 -7.30
N LYS A 51 -10.35 -9.82 -6.22
CA LYS A 51 -9.72 -8.69 -5.53
C LYS A 51 -8.65 -8.00 -6.37
N LEU A 52 -7.93 -8.76 -7.19
CA LEU A 52 -6.98 -8.22 -8.13
C LEU A 52 -7.70 -7.49 -9.28
N GLU A 53 -8.79 -8.06 -9.80
CA GLU A 53 -9.60 -7.41 -10.83
C GLU A 53 -10.26 -6.11 -10.33
N GLN A 54 -10.78 -6.13 -9.10
CA GLN A 54 -11.28 -4.94 -8.40
C GLN A 54 -10.20 -3.87 -8.31
N PHE A 55 -8.96 -4.25 -7.95
CA PHE A 55 -7.84 -3.32 -7.90
C PHE A 55 -7.54 -2.70 -9.27
N PHE A 56 -7.51 -3.49 -10.35
CA PHE A 56 -7.33 -2.95 -11.70
C PHE A 56 -8.48 -2.02 -12.12
N GLY A 57 -9.71 -2.30 -11.68
CA GLY A 57 -10.84 -1.39 -11.83
C GLY A 57 -10.62 -0.05 -11.14
N ILE A 58 -10.12 -0.05 -9.90
CA ILE A 58 -9.78 1.17 -9.16
C ILE A 58 -8.67 1.96 -9.88
N VAL A 59 -7.64 1.28 -10.38
CA VAL A 59 -6.55 1.93 -11.12
C VAL A 59 -7.08 2.62 -12.38
N ARG A 60 -7.93 1.96 -13.17
CA ARG A 60 -8.57 2.55 -14.35
C ARG A 60 -9.46 3.73 -14.00
N GLN A 61 -10.25 3.60 -12.92
CA GLN A 61 -11.09 4.71 -12.45
C GLN A 61 -10.26 5.92 -11.99
N ALA A 62 -9.11 5.68 -11.35
CA ALA A 62 -8.20 6.73 -10.90
C ALA A 62 -7.52 7.47 -12.06
N THR A 63 -7.44 6.88 -13.25
CA THR A 63 -6.91 7.53 -14.47
C THR A 63 -7.97 8.27 -15.28
N GLY A 64 -9.22 8.32 -14.79
CA GLY A 64 -10.30 9.10 -15.37
C GLY A 64 -10.63 8.66 -16.81
N PRO A 65 -10.63 9.57 -17.80
CA PRO A 65 -10.89 9.20 -19.21
C PRO A 65 -9.84 8.28 -19.83
N ASN A 66 -8.67 8.12 -19.20
CA ASN A 66 -7.59 7.28 -19.69
C ASN A 66 -7.75 5.83 -19.20
N ASP A 67 -8.72 5.10 -19.76
CA ASP A 67 -9.06 3.73 -19.37
C ASP A 67 -7.97 2.69 -19.66
N HIS A 68 -6.99 3.05 -20.49
CA HIS A 68 -5.84 2.21 -20.86
C HIS A 68 -4.53 2.93 -20.53
N PRO A 69 -4.18 3.07 -19.24
CA PRO A 69 -2.99 3.80 -18.85
C PRO A 69 -1.73 3.11 -19.37
N ALA A 70 -0.78 3.92 -19.84
CA ALA A 70 0.56 3.42 -20.15
C ALA A 70 1.26 2.91 -18.87
N THR A 71 2.23 2.01 -19.03
CA THR A 71 2.98 1.40 -17.91
C THR A 71 3.51 2.42 -16.89
N PRO A 72 4.09 3.58 -17.27
CA PRO A 72 4.54 4.57 -16.29
C PRO A 72 3.39 5.15 -15.45
N THR A 73 2.24 5.42 -16.08
CA THR A 73 1.04 5.93 -15.41
C THR A 73 0.47 4.90 -14.45
N PHE A 74 0.40 3.63 -14.86
CA PHE A 74 -0.01 2.53 -13.99
C PHE A 74 0.86 2.44 -12.73
N ILE A 75 2.19 2.51 -12.88
CA ILE A 75 3.13 2.47 -11.75
C ILE A 75 2.93 3.67 -10.81
N GLN A 76 2.72 4.87 -11.35
CA GLN A 76 2.46 6.06 -10.55
C GLN A 76 1.17 5.92 -9.73
N VAL A 77 0.08 5.50 -10.37
CA VAL A 77 -1.22 5.31 -9.72
C VAL A 77 -1.16 4.18 -8.69
N TYR A 78 -0.50 3.07 -9.01
CA TYR A 78 -0.26 1.98 -8.06
C TYR A 78 0.44 2.48 -6.79
N LYS A 79 1.51 3.26 -6.92
CA LYS A 79 2.23 3.85 -5.78
C LYS A 79 1.34 4.77 -4.96
N ILE A 80 0.57 5.63 -5.63
CA ILE A 80 -0.36 6.55 -4.96
C ILE A 80 -1.43 5.77 -4.19
N LEU A 81 -2.07 4.78 -4.82
CA LEU A 81 -3.13 3.98 -4.18
C LEU A 81 -2.60 3.15 -3.01
N SER A 82 -1.39 2.59 -3.12
CA SER A 82 -0.75 1.82 -2.05
C SER A 82 -0.37 2.70 -0.85
N ALA A 83 0.09 3.93 -1.10
CA ALA A 83 0.33 4.89 -0.02
C ALA A 83 -1.01 5.39 0.56
N TYR A 84 -2.00 5.66 -0.29
CA TYR A 84 -3.31 6.15 0.13
C TYR A 84 -4.06 5.13 1.00
N SER A 85 -3.93 3.82 0.75
CA SER A 85 -4.54 2.80 1.61
C SER A 85 -3.97 2.79 3.03
N ILE A 86 -2.74 3.25 3.23
CA ILE A 86 -2.10 3.37 4.55
C ILE A 86 -2.44 4.72 5.19
N LEU A 87 -2.59 5.77 4.38
CA LEU A 87 -2.79 7.14 4.84
C LEU A 87 -4.25 7.53 5.06
N LYS A 88 -5.21 6.71 4.59
CA LYS A 88 -6.64 7.04 4.65
C LYS A 88 -7.17 6.84 6.08
N PRO A 89 -7.64 7.89 6.75
CA PRO A 89 -8.22 7.75 8.08
C PRO A 89 -9.52 6.92 8.03
N PRO A 90 -9.86 6.20 9.12
CA PRO A 90 -11.07 5.42 9.20
C PRO A 90 -12.32 6.29 8.99
N LYS A 91 -13.26 5.82 8.17
CA LYS A 91 -14.44 6.59 7.72
C LYS A 91 -15.38 7.03 8.84
N SER A 92 -15.29 6.46 10.04
CA SER A 92 -16.15 6.78 11.18
C SER A 92 -15.44 6.65 12.54
N GLY A 93 -14.17 7.06 12.62
CA GLY A 93 -13.51 7.23 13.91
C GLY A 93 -13.87 8.59 14.49
N ASN A 94 -14.63 8.65 15.58
CA ASN A 94 -14.54 9.82 16.47
C ASN A 94 -13.07 9.90 16.89
N CYS A 95 -12.37 10.98 16.52
CA CYS A 95 -10.99 11.20 16.94
C CYS A 95 -10.96 11.36 18.46
N THR A 96 -10.91 10.24 19.16
CA THR A 96 -10.54 10.20 20.57
C THR A 96 -9.02 10.29 20.58
N ILE A 97 -8.49 11.23 21.34
CA ILE A 97 -7.05 11.43 21.50
C ILE A 97 -6.46 10.08 21.93
N LEU A 98 -5.76 9.41 21.01
CA LEU A 98 -5.16 8.10 21.24
C LEU A 98 -4.18 8.23 22.41
N GLU A 99 -4.42 7.46 23.47
CA GLU A 99 -3.50 7.34 24.60
C GLU A 99 -2.10 6.99 24.07
N THR A 100 -1.10 7.74 24.52
CA THR A 100 0.29 7.72 24.06
C THR A 100 1.09 6.51 24.55
N THR A 101 0.42 5.49 25.10
CA THR A 101 1.03 4.36 25.81
C THR A 101 1.15 3.10 24.97
N THR A 102 0.50 3.01 23.81
CA THR A 102 0.68 1.86 22.90
C THR A 102 1.96 2.01 22.08
N PRO A 103 2.81 0.96 22.00
CA PRO A 103 4.00 0.98 21.15
C PRO A 103 3.57 0.99 19.67
N LYS A 104 3.91 2.07 18.96
CA LYS A 104 3.58 2.26 17.53
C LYS A 104 4.83 2.20 16.65
N ILE A 105 4.63 1.80 15.40
CA ILE A 105 5.64 1.79 14.35
C ILE A 105 5.53 3.10 13.58
N SER A 106 6.59 3.91 13.61
CA SER A 106 6.62 5.19 12.90
C SER A 106 7.09 5.02 11.45
N LEU A 107 6.71 5.98 10.60
CA LEU A 107 7.26 6.08 9.24
C LEU A 107 8.78 6.28 9.22
N ASN A 108 9.37 6.80 10.30
CA ASN A 108 10.83 6.93 10.41
C ASN A 108 11.51 5.57 10.61
N ASP A 109 10.91 4.64 11.36
CA ASP A 109 11.47 3.29 11.52
C ASP A 109 11.59 2.59 10.15
N ILE A 110 10.61 2.79 9.26
CA ILE A 110 10.61 2.24 7.90
C ILE A 110 11.65 2.95 7.01
N LYS A 111 11.71 4.29 7.04
CA LYS A 111 12.72 5.06 6.29
C LYS A 111 14.13 4.67 6.69
N GLU A 112 14.34 4.45 7.98
CA GLU A 112 15.62 4.06 8.55
C GLU A 112 16.10 2.67 8.11
N VAL A 113 15.18 1.73 7.84
CA VAL A 113 15.50 0.43 7.21
C VAL A 113 15.85 0.61 5.74
N PHE A 114 15.07 1.44 5.03
CA PHE A 114 15.27 1.65 3.60
C PHE A 114 16.60 2.32 3.28
N ASN A 115 17.03 3.26 4.11
CA ASN A 115 18.25 4.05 3.91
C ASN A 115 19.49 3.47 4.64
N ALA A 116 19.37 2.32 5.31
CA ALA A 116 20.49 1.70 6.01
C ALA A 116 21.33 0.82 5.08
N ASP A 117 22.65 0.83 5.32
CA ASP A 117 23.61 -0.10 4.70
C ASP A 117 23.27 -1.56 5.01
N GLN A 118 23.73 -2.46 4.15
CA GLN A 118 23.33 -3.87 4.12
C GLN A 118 23.59 -4.62 5.44
N SER A 119 24.64 -4.27 6.18
CA SER A 119 24.97 -4.84 7.50
C SER A 119 24.06 -4.31 8.63
N LEU A 120 23.68 -3.03 8.60
CA LEU A 120 22.83 -2.39 9.62
C LEU A 120 21.34 -2.69 9.40
N ARG A 121 20.94 -2.90 8.13
CA ARG A 121 19.56 -3.16 7.73
C ARG A 121 18.99 -4.40 8.40
N PHE A 122 19.79 -5.47 8.52
CA PHE A 122 19.35 -6.70 9.17
C PHE A 122 18.99 -6.48 10.64
N THR A 123 19.83 -5.77 11.38
CA THR A 123 19.59 -5.43 12.79
C THR A 123 18.35 -4.54 12.95
N LYS A 124 18.14 -3.57 12.05
CA LYS A 124 16.94 -2.72 12.07
C LYS A 124 15.68 -3.50 11.74
N LEU A 125 15.74 -4.45 10.80
CA LEU A 125 14.64 -5.35 10.48
C LEU A 125 14.28 -6.27 11.64
N GLN A 126 15.28 -6.85 12.33
CA GLN A 126 15.03 -7.66 13.53
C GLN A 126 14.34 -6.85 14.63
N LYS A 127 14.79 -5.61 14.88
CA LYS A 127 14.19 -4.71 15.87
C LYS A 127 12.76 -4.28 15.52
N LEU A 128 12.45 -4.16 14.23
CA LEU A 128 11.09 -3.91 13.76
C LEU A 128 10.21 -5.16 13.90
N SER A 129 10.74 -6.33 13.57
CA SER A 129 10.04 -7.61 13.75
C SER A 129 9.66 -7.83 15.21
N SER A 130 10.59 -7.63 16.14
CA SER A 130 10.30 -7.82 17.57
C SER A 130 9.22 -6.85 18.08
N ARG A 131 9.20 -5.61 17.58
CA ARG A 131 8.13 -4.65 17.91
C ARG A 131 6.77 -5.07 17.34
N ILE A 132 6.74 -5.61 16.12
CA ILE A 132 5.51 -6.15 15.53
C ILE A 132 5.02 -7.33 16.36
N ASP A 133 5.92 -8.24 16.74
CA ASP A 133 5.59 -9.41 17.56
C ASP A 133 5.04 -8.97 18.93
N GLU A 134 5.61 -7.94 19.57
CA GLU A 134 5.10 -7.37 20.83
C GLU A 134 3.68 -6.81 20.68
N ILE A 135 3.39 -6.10 19.58
CA ILE A 135 2.07 -5.51 19.31
C ILE A 135 1.03 -6.60 19.05
N VAL A 136 1.39 -7.61 18.24
CA VAL A 136 0.50 -8.73 17.87
C VAL A 136 0.14 -9.59 19.10
N ASN A 137 1.06 -9.72 20.05
CA ASN A 137 0.84 -10.47 21.29
C ASN A 137 0.04 -9.69 22.35
N SER A 138 -0.22 -8.40 22.14
CA SER A 138 -1.17 -7.66 22.97
C SER A 138 -2.58 -7.87 22.40
N ASP A 139 -3.50 -8.46 23.17
CA ASP A 139 -4.83 -8.92 22.70
C ASP A 139 -5.78 -7.80 22.21
N MET A 140 -5.30 -6.56 22.07
CA MET A 140 -6.08 -5.39 21.65
C MET A 140 -5.33 -4.55 20.61
N TRP A 141 -5.12 -5.12 19.42
CA TRP A 141 -4.60 -4.38 18.28
C TRP A 141 -5.61 -4.38 17.12
N GLU A 142 -5.97 -3.20 16.61
CA GLU A 142 -6.48 -3.06 15.26
C GLU A 142 -5.35 -2.64 14.32
N ALA A 143 -5.45 -2.96 13.02
CA ALA A 143 -4.40 -2.62 12.05
C ALA A 143 -4.08 -1.11 12.00
N ASP A 144 -5.06 -0.28 12.38
CA ASP A 144 -4.96 1.17 12.45
C ASP A 144 -4.20 1.66 13.71
N ASP A 145 -4.04 0.82 14.75
CA ASP A 145 -3.32 1.17 15.98
C ASP A 145 -1.80 0.98 15.88
N ILE A 146 -1.34 0.20 14.90
CA ILE A 146 0.06 -0.20 14.74
C ILE A 146 0.93 0.96 14.27
N PHE A 147 0.40 1.87 13.45
CA PHE A 147 1.19 2.90 12.79
C PHE A 147 1.02 4.26 13.45
N ASP A 148 2.14 4.93 13.75
CA ASP A 148 2.13 6.29 14.24
C ASP A 148 1.82 7.26 13.08
N HIS A 149 0.71 7.99 13.23
CA HIS A 149 0.28 9.03 12.31
C HIS A 149 1.05 10.34 12.56
N ASP A 150 2.38 10.31 12.48
CA ASP A 150 3.20 11.51 12.55
C ASP A 150 3.17 12.26 11.21
N TYR A 151 2.03 12.90 10.91
CA TYR A 151 1.84 13.78 9.75
C TYR A 151 2.76 15.02 9.77
N CYS A 152 3.54 15.22 10.84
CA CYS A 152 4.21 16.50 11.13
C CYS A 152 5.74 16.50 11.02
N LYS A 153 6.43 15.36 10.85
CA LYS A 153 7.90 15.37 10.65
C LYS A 153 8.34 15.48 9.19
N SER A 154 8.06 16.68 8.68
CA SER A 154 8.83 17.53 7.74
C SER A 154 9.89 16.88 6.84
N SER A 155 9.52 16.67 5.57
CA SER A 155 10.36 17.04 4.41
C SER A 155 9.54 17.84 3.40
N VAL A 156 8.25 17.50 3.27
CA VAL A 156 7.31 18.18 2.37
C VAL A 156 7.07 19.65 2.78
N LYS A 157 6.99 19.96 4.08
CA LYS A 157 6.84 21.35 4.55
C LYS A 157 8.05 22.20 4.16
N GLU A 158 9.26 21.70 4.39
CA GLU A 158 10.50 22.35 3.99
C GLU A 158 10.62 22.47 2.46
N CYS A 159 10.25 21.43 1.69
CA CYS A 159 10.23 21.51 0.23
C CYS A 159 9.22 22.55 -0.29
N ILE A 160 8.03 22.65 0.32
CA ILE A 160 7.01 23.64 -0.04
C ILE A 160 7.51 25.05 0.30
N ILE A 161 8.06 25.24 1.50
CA ILE A 161 8.64 26.53 1.92
C ILE A 161 9.77 26.92 0.95
N TYR A 162 10.69 25.99 0.67
CA TYR A 162 11.80 26.23 -0.26
C TYR A 162 11.31 26.59 -1.67
N TYR A 163 10.29 25.89 -2.18
CA TYR A 163 9.68 26.20 -3.47
C TYR A 163 9.03 27.58 -3.50
N ILE A 164 8.24 27.92 -2.47
CA ILE A 164 7.58 29.22 -2.35
C ILE A 164 8.63 30.34 -2.24
N CYS A 165 9.63 30.18 -1.38
CA CYS A 165 10.74 31.13 -1.22
C CYS A 165 11.49 31.32 -2.55
N GLY A 166 11.82 30.24 -3.26
CA GLY A 166 12.49 30.32 -4.56
C GLY A 166 11.65 31.04 -5.62
N TYR A 167 10.35 30.78 -5.67
CA TYR A 167 9.43 31.46 -6.59
C TYR A 167 9.33 32.96 -6.29
N VAL A 168 9.15 33.33 -5.02
CA VAL A 168 9.06 34.73 -4.57
C VAL A 168 10.36 35.47 -4.85
N SER A 169 11.51 34.89 -4.50
CA SER A 169 12.83 35.48 -4.76
C SER A 169 13.06 35.71 -6.26
N ARG A 170 12.70 34.75 -7.12
CA ARG A 170 12.81 34.89 -8.58
C ARG A 170 11.88 35.99 -9.12
N LYS A 171 10.64 36.06 -8.63
CA LYS A 171 9.67 37.06 -9.07
C LYS A 171 10.12 38.47 -8.69
N ILE A 172 10.57 38.66 -7.44
CA ILE A 172 11.05 39.97 -6.96
C ILE A 172 12.34 40.38 -7.68
N SER A 173 13.27 39.45 -7.91
CA SER A 173 14.52 39.73 -8.65
C SER A 173 14.27 40.24 -10.07
N ASN A 174 13.25 39.70 -10.75
CA ASN A 174 12.87 40.12 -12.11
C ASN A 174 12.24 41.52 -12.16
N HIS A 175 11.59 41.98 -11.08
CA HIS A 175 10.92 43.28 -11.03
C HIS A 175 11.71 44.36 -10.30
N THR A 176 12.82 44.00 -9.65
CA THR A 176 13.67 44.96 -8.91
C THR A 176 14.79 45.49 -9.81
N LYS A 177 15.03 46.79 -9.79
CA LYS A 177 16.14 47.44 -10.55
C LYS A 177 17.38 47.72 -9.69
N CYS A 178 17.25 47.64 -8.36
CA CYS A 178 18.35 47.87 -7.41
C CYS A 178 19.24 46.63 -7.27
N ASN A 179 20.54 46.77 -7.57
CA ASN A 179 21.51 45.67 -7.48
C ASN A 179 21.77 45.22 -6.04
N ASN A 180 21.75 46.14 -5.07
CA ASN A 180 21.92 45.77 -3.64
C ASN A 180 20.75 44.90 -3.16
N CYS A 181 19.52 45.22 -3.57
CA CYS A 181 18.34 44.41 -3.23
C CYS A 181 18.36 43.03 -3.90
N LYS A 182 18.81 42.93 -5.17
CA LYS A 182 18.98 41.63 -5.85
C LYS A 182 20.00 40.74 -5.14
N MET A 183 21.13 41.32 -4.73
CA MET A 183 22.19 40.60 -4.03
C MET A 183 21.75 40.14 -2.63
N ALA A 184 20.90 40.91 -1.95
CA ALA A 184 20.33 40.52 -0.65
C ALA A 184 19.35 39.34 -0.78
N ILE A 185 18.56 39.30 -1.87
CA ILE A 185 17.56 38.23 -2.12
C ILE A 185 18.22 36.90 -2.51
N LEU A 186 19.40 36.93 -3.14
CA LEU A 186 20.12 35.73 -3.61
C LEU A 186 21.07 35.12 -2.57
N LYS A 187 21.27 35.77 -1.41
CA LYS A 187 22.19 35.34 -0.35
C LYS A 187 21.52 34.63 0.84
N GLY A 188 20.19 34.46 0.83
CA GLY A 188 19.45 33.68 1.82
C GLY A 188 19.07 32.33 1.26
#